data_AF-A0A081AL20-F1
#
_entry.id   AF-A0A081AL20-F1
#
_cell.length_a   1.000
_cell.length_b   1.000
_cell.length_c   1.000
_cell.angle_alpha   90.00
_cell.angle_beta   90.00
_cell.angle_gamma   90.00
#
_symmetry.space_group_name_H-M   'P 1'
#
loop_
_entity.id
_entity.type
_entity.pdbx_description
1 polymer ?
#
loop_
_entity_poly.entity_id
_entity_poly.type
_entity_poly.pdbx_seq_one_letter_code
_entity_poly.pdbx_strand_id
1 'polypeptide(L)'
;MFKTFRTDLYTQRHKIEHPKKWSEFESLLSLQDREAFFAAVEVPFQETIASHYGEDALRMPVSKPIVEIVIGALLFHPDDLEGLTHKRALSLFVKSDTSDDGTYTATIKNAKLFSLVVKLVASGSSFRQSTIQAQIVREETGLVCYSGISELLVSNFVRVVCAVGIQCLSDILATTHGPGVRGRIQQNLYRPASAGDATVRATCDKLIETYKQMTHMEGPIHSSAIAKMTGKQFESNDEYVLEHVHALAFLQSLDIWVLEALESLVPDTKLQLVVAVAKLFVKGASGISAIMAERDAANAAYDDTPLVLPHQLLSIGMPEFAQMIKQHTPRLSKTLDATEIHQISKEFVKLQRCCEREDELGKVIRAADDNYKLGLL
;
A
#
# COMPACT_ATOMS: atom_id res chain seq x y z
N MET A 1 30.96 25.92 9.49
CA MET A 1 30.96 27.31 10.01
C MET A 1 29.65 27.97 9.60
N PHE A 2 28.62 27.93 10.47
CA PHE A 2 27.30 28.48 10.16
C PHE A 2 27.40 30.01 10.07
N LYS A 3 27.22 30.55 8.86
CA LYS A 3 27.22 32.00 8.64
C LYS A 3 25.90 32.58 9.16
N THR A 4 26.03 33.25 10.30
CA THR A 4 25.20 34.35 10.84
C THR A 4 23.71 34.08 11.08
N PHE A 5 23.36 33.94 12.36
CA PHE A 5 22.01 34.06 12.90
C PHE A 5 21.43 35.44 12.51
N ARG A 6 20.36 35.47 11.72
CA ARG A 6 19.72 36.69 11.20
C ARG A 6 18.79 37.30 12.25
N THR A 7 19.39 37.99 13.23
CA THR A 7 18.69 38.67 14.34
C THR A 7 17.75 39.79 13.89
N ASP A 8 17.98 40.33 12.70
CA ASP A 8 17.12 41.32 12.05
C ASP A 8 15.71 40.79 11.78
N LEU A 9 15.57 39.54 11.35
CA LEU A 9 14.28 38.92 11.06
C LEU A 9 13.43 38.70 12.32
N TYR A 10 14.06 38.36 13.45
CA TYR A 10 13.37 38.23 14.74
C TYR A 10 12.84 39.58 15.23
N THR A 11 13.65 40.62 15.11
CA THR A 11 13.25 41.99 15.46
C THR A 11 12.08 42.46 14.60
N GLN A 12 12.13 42.19 13.28
CA GLN A 12 11.04 42.52 12.36
C GLN A 12 9.75 41.76 12.72
N ARG A 13 9.86 40.48 13.07
CA ARG A 13 8.72 39.66 13.48
C ARG A 13 8.06 40.19 14.75
N HIS A 14 8.81 40.57 15.77
CA HIS A 14 8.24 41.16 16.99
C HIS A 14 7.54 42.50 16.73
N LYS A 15 8.08 43.33 15.83
CA LYS A 15 7.43 44.59 15.40
C LYS A 15 6.12 44.36 14.65
N ILE A 16 6.00 43.28 13.87
CA ILE A 16 4.81 42.97 13.08
C ILE A 16 3.75 42.21 13.91
N GLU A 17 4.14 41.13 14.57
CA GLU A 17 3.21 40.21 15.25
C GLU A 17 2.85 40.69 16.66
N HIS A 18 3.74 41.44 17.33
CA HIS A 18 3.59 41.85 18.72
C HIS A 18 3.93 43.34 18.97
N PRO A 19 3.39 44.29 18.19
CA PRO A 19 3.82 45.69 18.21
C PRO A 19 3.68 46.36 19.58
N LYS A 20 2.60 46.05 20.33
CA LYS A 20 2.34 46.65 21.65
C LYS A 20 3.38 46.20 22.69
N LYS A 21 3.51 44.88 22.89
CA LYS A 21 4.48 44.31 23.85
C LYS A 21 5.93 44.63 23.47
N TRP A 22 6.22 44.72 22.17
CA TRP A 22 7.54 45.13 21.71
C TRP A 22 7.85 46.59 22.07
N SER A 23 6.88 47.50 21.91
CA SER A 23 7.06 48.90 22.33
C SER A 23 7.19 49.06 23.86
N GLU A 24 6.48 48.25 24.63
CA GLU A 24 6.63 48.19 26.09
C GLU A 24 8.05 47.74 26.47
N PHE A 25 8.58 46.69 25.82
CA PHE A 25 9.95 46.24 26.02
C PHE A 25 11.00 47.29 25.60
N GLU A 26 10.82 47.94 24.44
CA GLU A 26 11.73 48.99 23.96
C GLU A 26 11.76 50.21 24.89
N SER A 27 10.67 50.48 25.63
CA SER A 27 10.59 51.56 26.61
C SER A 27 11.36 51.29 27.91
N LEU A 28 11.79 50.04 28.15
CA LEU A 28 12.55 49.67 29.35
C LEU A 28 14.01 50.11 29.23
N LEU A 29 14.46 50.90 30.21
CA LEU A 29 15.78 51.53 30.23
C LEU A 29 16.84 50.73 30.99
N SER A 30 16.44 49.90 31.96
CA SER A 30 17.38 49.09 32.75
C SER A 30 17.41 47.63 32.29
N LEU A 31 18.57 47.00 32.45
CA LEU A 31 18.76 45.58 32.11
C LEU A 31 17.95 44.68 33.05
N GLN A 32 17.81 45.07 34.32
CA GLN A 32 17.04 44.35 35.33
C GLN A 32 15.53 44.35 35.03
N ASP A 33 14.99 45.47 34.56
CA ASP A 33 13.57 45.55 34.16
C ASP A 33 13.29 44.72 32.90
N ARG A 34 14.26 44.65 31.98
CA ARG A 34 14.17 43.81 30.79
C ARG A 34 14.18 42.32 31.12
N GLU A 35 15.00 41.90 32.07
CA GLU A 35 15.02 40.53 32.58
C GLU A 35 13.70 40.20 33.30
N ALA A 36 13.21 41.10 34.15
CA ALA A 36 11.94 40.94 34.84
C ALA A 36 10.75 40.87 33.86
N PHE A 37 10.77 41.61 32.75
CA PHE A 37 9.74 41.58 31.71
C PHE A 37 9.56 40.18 31.09
N PHE A 38 10.64 39.42 30.92
CA PHE A 38 10.58 38.04 30.43
C PHE A 38 10.35 37.01 31.55
N ALA A 39 10.81 37.29 32.78
CA ALA A 39 10.62 36.41 33.92
C ALA A 39 9.19 36.43 34.50
N ALA A 40 8.46 37.55 34.33
CA ALA A 40 7.12 37.74 34.86
C ALA A 40 6.02 36.99 34.06
N VAL A 41 6.36 36.37 32.94
CA VAL A 41 5.39 35.63 32.13
C VAL A 41 5.45 34.15 32.51
N GLU A 42 4.52 33.71 33.36
CA GLU A 42 4.15 32.30 33.42
C GLU A 42 3.47 31.94 32.09
N VAL A 43 4.26 31.72 31.04
CA VAL A 43 3.78 31.01 29.85
C VAL A 43 3.73 29.55 30.28
N PRO A 44 2.54 28.91 30.38
CA PRO A 44 2.50 27.47 30.55
C PRO A 44 3.31 26.87 29.41
N PHE A 45 4.32 26.07 29.72
CA PHE A 45 5.09 25.37 28.69
C PHE A 45 4.12 24.55 27.86
N GLN A 46 3.86 24.99 26.62
CA GLN A 46 3.16 24.22 25.62
C GLN A 46 4.20 23.73 24.63
N GLU A 47 4.38 22.41 24.57
CA GLU A 47 5.26 21.76 23.61
C GLU A 47 4.66 21.86 22.19
N THR A 48 4.87 23.01 21.54
CA THR A 48 4.43 23.26 20.15
C THR A 48 5.42 22.72 19.12
N ILE A 49 6.59 22.21 19.55
CA ILE A 49 7.57 21.59 18.66
C ILE A 49 6.92 20.45 17.85
N ALA A 50 6.07 19.64 18.49
CA ALA A 50 5.33 18.57 17.82
C ALA A 50 4.29 19.05 16.79
N SER A 51 3.79 20.30 16.89
CA SER A 51 2.88 20.87 15.88
C SER A 51 3.63 21.52 14.70
N HIS A 52 4.93 21.81 14.88
CA HIS A 52 5.80 22.38 13.85
C HIS A 52 6.56 21.33 13.03
N TYR A 53 6.70 20.09 13.53
CA TYR A 53 7.03 18.94 12.68
C TYR A 53 5.78 18.58 11.88
N GLY A 54 5.64 19.22 10.71
CA GLY A 54 4.50 19.10 9.82
C GLY A 54 4.12 17.64 9.59
N GLU A 55 2.92 17.27 10.00
CA GLU A 55 2.29 16.05 9.53
C GLU A 55 1.88 16.29 8.09
N ASP A 56 2.52 15.59 7.15
CA ASP A 56 2.07 15.57 5.77
C ASP A 56 0.64 15.05 5.75
N ALA A 57 -0.29 15.89 5.29
CA ALA A 57 -1.67 15.48 5.09
C ALA A 57 -1.68 14.26 4.17
N LEU A 58 -2.31 13.17 4.60
CA LEU A 58 -2.38 11.95 3.80
C LEU A 58 -3.27 12.24 2.60
N ARG A 59 -2.70 12.13 1.41
CA ARG A 59 -3.43 12.26 0.14
C ARG A 59 -3.55 10.90 -0.49
N MET A 60 -4.78 10.44 -0.66
CA MET A 60 -5.08 9.09 -1.10
C MET A 60 -5.88 9.18 -2.41
N PRO A 61 -5.29 8.82 -3.57
CA PRO A 61 -6.01 8.82 -4.83
C PRO A 61 -6.98 7.63 -4.88
N VAL A 62 -8.17 7.86 -5.42
CA VAL A 62 -9.22 6.86 -5.58
C VAL A 62 -9.91 7.05 -6.93
N SER A 63 -10.14 5.97 -7.65
CA SER A 63 -10.78 5.98 -8.97
C SER A 63 -12.27 6.36 -8.90
N LYS A 64 -12.76 6.95 -9.98
CA LYS A 64 -14.14 7.41 -10.12
C LYS A 64 -15.19 6.32 -9.84
N PRO A 65 -15.09 5.09 -10.39
CA PRO A 65 -16.11 4.06 -10.16
C PRO A 65 -16.22 3.67 -8.68
N ILE A 66 -15.10 3.66 -7.94
CA ILE A 66 -15.12 3.33 -6.51
C ILE A 66 -15.84 4.41 -5.71
N VAL A 67 -15.55 5.69 -5.96
CA VAL A 67 -16.20 6.80 -5.24
C VAL A 67 -17.68 6.89 -5.57
N GLU A 68 -18.04 6.89 -6.85
CA GLU A 68 -19.42 7.20 -7.28
C GLU A 68 -20.35 5.98 -7.12
N ILE A 69 -19.87 4.77 -7.41
CA ILE A 69 -20.72 3.56 -7.40
C ILE A 69 -20.59 2.84 -6.06
N VAL A 70 -19.36 2.52 -5.63
CA VAL A 70 -19.19 1.68 -4.44
C VAL A 70 -19.44 2.47 -3.16
N ILE A 71 -18.76 3.61 -2.97
CA ILE A 71 -18.97 4.44 -1.78
C ILE A 71 -20.30 5.19 -1.86
N GLY A 72 -20.60 5.78 -3.01
CA GLY A 72 -21.75 6.64 -3.19
C GLY A 72 -23.08 5.90 -3.33
N ALA A 73 -23.13 4.74 -3.98
CA ALA A 73 -24.39 4.05 -4.25
C ALA A 73 -24.58 2.77 -3.42
N LEU A 74 -23.50 2.07 -3.06
CA LEU A 74 -23.58 0.78 -2.34
C LEU A 74 -23.37 0.91 -0.82
N LEU A 75 -22.42 1.73 -0.38
CA LEU A 75 -22.01 1.84 1.03
C LEU A 75 -22.50 3.12 1.73
N PHE A 76 -23.46 3.82 1.12
CA PHE A 76 -24.11 4.99 1.71
C PHE A 76 -25.60 4.70 1.93
N HIS A 77 -26.05 4.75 3.19
CA HIS A 77 -27.46 4.74 3.52
C HIS A 77 -27.92 6.15 3.95
N PRO A 78 -29.08 6.63 3.47
CA PRO A 78 -29.63 7.94 3.86
C PRO A 78 -29.92 8.05 5.37
N ASP A 79 -30.10 6.91 6.05
CA ASP A 79 -30.36 6.85 7.50
C ASP A 79 -29.11 6.51 8.35
N ASP A 80 -27.91 6.39 7.76
CA ASP A 80 -26.67 6.03 8.50
C ASP A 80 -26.34 7.03 9.62
N LEU A 81 -26.60 8.32 9.40
CA LEU A 81 -26.36 9.41 10.33
C LEU A 81 -27.37 10.53 10.09
N GLU A 82 -28.12 10.93 11.12
CA GLU A 82 -29.10 12.02 11.03
C GLU A 82 -28.48 13.29 10.40
N GLY A 83 -29.04 13.73 9.28
CA GLY A 83 -28.62 14.94 8.58
C GLY A 83 -27.41 14.81 7.65
N LEU A 84 -26.86 13.60 7.45
CA LEU A 84 -25.79 13.37 6.48
C LEU A 84 -26.35 13.19 5.07
N THR A 85 -26.32 14.24 4.26
CA THR A 85 -26.69 14.12 2.84
C THR A 85 -25.63 13.36 2.03
N HIS A 86 -26.05 12.61 1.01
CA HIS A 86 -25.18 11.93 0.03
C HIS A 86 -24.05 12.82 -0.50
N LYS A 87 -24.39 14.05 -0.91
CA LYS A 87 -23.43 15.06 -1.39
C LYS A 87 -22.33 15.40 -0.37
N ARG A 88 -22.68 15.39 0.92
CA ARG A 88 -21.77 15.70 2.02
C ARG A 88 -20.90 14.50 2.38
N ALA A 89 -21.42 13.28 2.28
CA ALA A 89 -20.61 12.06 2.44
C ALA A 89 -19.52 11.95 1.35
N LEU A 90 -19.85 12.29 0.10
CA LEU A 90 -18.90 12.27 -1.01
C LEU A 90 -17.96 13.48 -1.05
N SER A 91 -18.25 14.56 -0.30
CA SER A 91 -17.44 15.78 -0.30
C SER A 91 -15.99 15.60 0.17
N LEU A 92 -15.70 14.47 0.81
CA LEU A 92 -14.35 14.06 1.22
C LEU A 92 -13.45 13.73 0.03
N PHE A 93 -14.05 13.34 -1.09
CA PHE A 93 -13.38 12.99 -2.33
C PHE A 93 -13.45 14.18 -3.27
N VAL A 94 -12.32 14.86 -3.46
CA VAL A 94 -12.23 16.02 -4.37
C VAL A 94 -11.73 15.54 -5.72
N LYS A 95 -12.45 15.86 -6.81
CA LYS A 95 -11.98 15.56 -8.17
C LYS A 95 -10.67 16.31 -8.43
N SER A 96 -9.70 15.64 -9.02
CA SER A 96 -8.47 16.30 -9.48
C SER A 96 -8.75 17.03 -10.80
N ASP A 97 -8.51 18.33 -10.85
CA ASP A 97 -8.72 19.16 -12.06
C ASP A 97 -7.72 18.86 -13.19
N THR A 98 -6.66 18.08 -12.90
CA THR A 98 -5.49 17.89 -13.77
C THR A 98 -5.50 16.60 -14.59
N SER A 99 -6.51 15.74 -14.44
CA SER A 99 -6.56 14.42 -15.08
C SER A 99 -7.93 14.18 -15.75
N ASP A 100 -7.94 14.00 -17.08
CA ASP A 100 -9.14 13.63 -17.86
C ASP A 100 -9.81 12.32 -17.40
N ASP A 101 -9.10 11.50 -16.61
CA ASP A 101 -9.52 10.19 -16.12
C ASP A 101 -10.53 10.25 -14.94
N GLY A 102 -10.78 11.44 -14.40
CA GLY A 102 -11.80 11.66 -13.35
C GLY A 102 -11.43 11.14 -11.96
N THR A 103 -10.14 10.96 -11.67
CA THR A 103 -9.63 10.47 -10.38
C THR A 103 -9.95 11.45 -9.24
N TYR A 104 -10.38 10.90 -8.11
CA TYR A 104 -10.64 11.64 -6.88
C TYR A 104 -9.45 11.54 -5.92
N THR A 105 -9.29 12.54 -5.06
CA THR A 105 -8.33 12.51 -3.96
C THR A 105 -9.04 12.74 -2.63
N ALA A 106 -8.86 11.82 -1.69
CA ALA A 106 -9.22 12.02 -0.30
C ALA A 106 -8.02 12.62 0.45
N THR A 107 -8.24 13.70 1.21
CA THR A 107 -7.18 14.36 2.00
C THR A 107 -7.48 14.29 3.49
N ILE A 108 -6.63 13.59 4.23
CA ILE A 108 -6.68 13.53 5.69
C ILE A 108 -5.67 14.49 6.28
N LYS A 109 -6.16 15.60 6.85
CA LYS A 109 -5.30 16.66 7.43
C LYS A 109 -4.64 16.27 8.74
N ASN A 110 -5.24 15.34 9.49
CA ASN A 110 -4.77 14.93 10.81
C ASN A 110 -4.52 13.42 10.80
N ALA A 111 -3.29 13.03 10.51
CA ALA A 111 -2.90 11.65 10.31
C ALA A 111 -2.92 10.86 11.63
N LYS A 112 -2.56 11.49 12.76
CA LYS A 112 -2.58 10.86 14.08
C LYS A 112 -3.99 10.48 14.52
N LEU A 113 -4.94 11.41 14.43
CA LEU A 113 -6.33 11.13 14.78
C LEU A 113 -6.93 10.06 13.87
N PHE A 114 -6.66 10.14 12.56
CA PHE A 114 -7.08 9.12 11.60
C PHE A 114 -6.55 7.73 11.97
N SER A 115 -5.24 7.61 12.20
CA SER A 115 -4.62 6.32 12.54
C SER A 115 -5.19 5.73 13.83
N LEU A 116 -5.40 6.55 14.86
CA LEU A 116 -6.00 6.11 16.12
C LEU A 116 -7.41 5.56 15.88
N VAL A 117 -8.27 6.35 15.24
CA VAL A 117 -9.67 5.98 15.00
C VAL A 117 -9.79 4.71 14.18
N VAL A 118 -9.01 4.58 13.11
CA VAL A 118 -9.01 3.38 12.26
C VAL A 118 -8.66 2.13 13.07
N LYS A 119 -7.69 2.23 14.00
CA LYS A 119 -7.34 1.12 14.90
C LYS A 119 -8.46 0.76 15.88
N LEU A 120 -9.17 1.75 16.41
CA LEU A 120 -10.29 1.52 17.33
C LEU A 120 -11.45 0.79 16.62
N VAL A 121 -11.81 1.24 15.41
CA VAL A 121 -12.84 0.59 14.58
C VAL A 121 -12.40 -0.80 14.16
N ALA A 122 -11.15 -0.96 13.72
CA ALA A 122 -10.59 -2.27 13.36
C ALA A 122 -10.55 -3.26 14.55
N SER A 123 -10.54 -2.75 15.79
CA SER A 123 -10.63 -3.55 17.02
C SER A 123 -12.07 -3.89 17.41
N GLY A 124 -13.06 -3.59 16.57
CA GLY A 124 -14.47 -3.90 16.78
C GLY A 124 -15.27 -2.83 17.53
N SER A 125 -14.72 -1.62 17.72
CA SER A 125 -15.49 -0.52 18.33
C SER A 125 -16.48 0.08 17.32
N SER A 126 -17.72 0.29 17.75
CA SER A 126 -18.72 1.06 16.96
C SER A 126 -18.27 2.52 16.78
N PHE A 127 -18.83 3.25 15.80
CA PHE A 127 -18.45 4.64 15.55
C PHE A 127 -18.63 5.54 16.76
N ARG A 128 -19.73 5.34 17.49
CA ARG A 128 -19.98 6.01 18.78
C ARG A 128 -18.91 5.66 19.82
N GLN A 129 -18.57 4.39 19.99
CA GLN A 129 -17.52 3.96 20.94
C GLN A 129 -16.14 4.51 20.56
N SER A 130 -15.76 4.44 19.29
CA SER A 130 -14.50 5.00 18.80
C SER A 130 -14.41 6.51 19.03
N THR A 131 -15.53 7.21 18.91
CA THR A 131 -15.60 8.65 19.20
C THR A 131 -15.30 8.93 20.68
N ILE A 132 -15.96 8.19 21.57
CA ILE A 132 -15.76 8.32 23.03
C ILE A 132 -14.32 7.96 23.41
N GLN A 133 -13.79 6.84 22.90
CA GLN A 133 -12.43 6.38 23.19
C GLN A 133 -11.37 7.38 22.71
N ALA A 134 -11.51 7.92 21.50
CA ALA A 134 -10.57 8.93 21.01
C ALA A 134 -10.65 10.24 21.80
N GLN A 135 -11.85 10.61 22.28
CA GLN A 135 -12.02 11.76 23.18
C GLN A 135 -11.37 11.52 24.54
N ILE A 136 -11.46 10.32 25.11
CA ILE A 136 -10.73 9.93 26.33
C ILE A 136 -9.22 10.06 26.11
N VAL A 137 -8.69 9.55 24.98
CA VAL A 137 -7.26 9.67 24.65
C VAL A 137 -6.83 11.14 24.61
N ARG A 138 -7.64 12.03 24.05
CA ARG A 138 -7.37 13.47 24.06
C ARG A 138 -7.35 14.04 25.48
N GLU A 139 -8.30 13.67 26.32
CA GLU A 139 -8.42 14.15 27.71
C GLU A 139 -7.23 13.70 28.57
N GLU A 140 -6.83 12.44 28.44
CA GLU A 140 -5.71 11.86 29.22
C GLU A 140 -4.33 12.36 28.74
N THR A 141 -4.16 12.54 27.42
CA THR A 141 -2.85 12.95 26.87
C THR A 141 -2.67 14.47 26.81
N GLY A 142 -3.77 15.24 26.84
CA GLY A 142 -3.75 16.69 26.63
C GLY A 142 -3.36 17.11 25.19
N LEU A 143 -3.18 16.16 24.27
CA LEU A 143 -2.68 16.45 22.92
C LEU A 143 -3.80 16.95 22.00
N VAL A 144 -3.61 18.16 21.47
CA VAL A 144 -4.58 18.82 20.58
C VAL A 144 -4.79 18.06 19.26
N CYS A 145 -3.81 17.25 18.82
CA CYS A 145 -3.94 16.43 17.62
C CYS A 145 -5.03 15.35 17.74
N TYR A 146 -5.54 15.03 18.93
CA TYR A 146 -6.68 14.11 19.08
C TYR A 146 -8.04 14.82 19.24
N SER A 147 -8.08 16.15 19.06
CA SER A 147 -9.30 16.95 19.19
C SER A 147 -10.19 16.95 17.93
N GLY A 148 -11.44 17.40 18.10
CA GLY A 148 -12.39 17.58 17.00
C GLY A 148 -13.05 16.30 16.50
N ILE A 149 -12.97 15.21 17.27
CA ILE A 149 -13.61 13.95 16.94
C ILE A 149 -15.14 14.06 17.07
N SER A 150 -15.84 13.49 16.10
CA SER A 150 -17.29 13.28 16.10
C SER A 150 -17.60 11.96 15.41
N GLU A 151 -18.78 11.41 15.66
CA GLU A 151 -19.23 10.17 15.02
C GLU A 151 -19.26 10.29 13.49
N LEU A 152 -19.64 11.47 12.98
CA LEU A 152 -19.54 11.80 11.56
C LEU A 152 -18.10 11.75 11.04
N LEU A 153 -17.14 12.27 11.79
CA LEU A 153 -15.72 12.23 11.40
C LEU A 153 -15.18 10.79 11.38
N VAL A 154 -15.58 9.97 12.35
CA VAL A 154 -15.24 8.53 12.39
C VAL A 154 -15.80 7.82 11.16
N SER A 155 -17.08 8.02 10.88
CA SER A 155 -17.75 7.47 9.69
C SER A 155 -17.04 7.90 8.39
N ASN A 156 -16.62 9.16 8.29
CA ASN A 156 -15.85 9.68 7.15
C ASN A 156 -14.48 9.01 7.00
N PHE A 157 -13.76 8.79 8.10
CA PHE A 157 -12.48 8.06 8.05
C PHE A 157 -12.66 6.62 7.58
N VAL A 158 -13.71 5.93 8.06
CA VAL A 158 -14.02 4.57 7.64
C VAL A 158 -14.37 4.53 6.14
N ARG A 159 -15.15 5.48 5.62
CA ARG A 159 -15.43 5.59 4.17
C ARG A 159 -14.16 5.74 3.35
N VAL A 160 -13.21 6.56 3.81
CA VAL A 160 -11.91 6.71 3.14
C VAL A 160 -11.11 5.41 3.19
N VAL A 161 -11.09 4.70 4.33
CA VAL A 161 -10.43 3.39 4.44
C VAL A 161 -11.06 2.36 3.50
N CYS A 162 -12.39 2.27 3.43
CA CYS A 162 -13.08 1.38 2.50
C CYS A 162 -12.72 1.73 1.04
N ALA A 163 -12.78 3.01 0.67
CA ALA A 163 -12.48 3.46 -0.69
C ALA A 163 -11.04 3.11 -1.10
N VAL A 164 -10.07 3.40 -0.22
CA VAL A 164 -8.66 3.11 -0.45
C VAL A 164 -8.40 1.61 -0.44
N GLY A 165 -9.03 0.85 0.46
CA GLY A 165 -8.92 -0.60 0.49
C GLY A 165 -9.40 -1.24 -0.81
N ILE A 166 -10.53 -0.78 -1.34
CA ILE A 166 -11.08 -1.25 -2.63
C ILE A 166 -10.20 -0.78 -3.79
N GLN A 167 -9.61 0.42 -3.73
CA GLN A 167 -8.64 0.87 -4.72
C GLN A 167 -7.39 -0.01 -4.72
N CYS A 168 -6.83 -0.30 -3.55
CA CYS A 168 -5.71 -1.22 -3.40
C CYS A 168 -6.05 -2.61 -3.95
N LEU A 169 -7.24 -3.13 -3.66
CA LEU A 169 -7.71 -4.39 -4.24
C LEU A 169 -7.82 -4.29 -5.76
N SER A 170 -8.43 -3.23 -6.30
CA SER A 170 -8.52 -2.98 -7.74
C SER A 170 -7.15 -2.93 -8.39
N ASP A 171 -6.18 -2.27 -7.75
CA ASP A 171 -4.81 -2.18 -8.25
C ASP A 171 -4.10 -3.53 -8.20
N ILE A 172 -4.26 -4.30 -7.12
CA ILE A 172 -3.76 -5.68 -7.02
C ILE A 172 -4.37 -6.56 -8.13
N LEU A 173 -5.67 -6.43 -8.37
CA LEU A 173 -6.40 -7.17 -9.39
C LEU A 173 -6.04 -6.72 -10.82
N ALA A 174 -5.65 -5.46 -11.02
CA ALA A 174 -5.19 -4.95 -12.31
C ALA A 174 -3.72 -5.32 -12.57
N THR A 175 -2.89 -5.34 -11.53
CA THR A 175 -1.47 -5.69 -11.60
C THR A 175 -1.21 -7.17 -11.87
N THR A 176 -2.17 -8.07 -11.59
CA THR A 176 -2.12 -9.48 -12.02
C THR A 176 -2.39 -9.69 -13.51
N HIS A 177 -2.83 -8.66 -14.25
CA HIS A 177 -3.20 -8.75 -15.66
C HIS A 177 -2.39 -7.81 -16.59
N GLY A 178 -1.39 -7.07 -16.08
CA GLY A 178 -0.61 -6.09 -16.86
C GLY A 178 0.87 -6.48 -17.11
N PRO A 179 1.37 -6.44 -18.37
CA PRO A 179 2.74 -6.85 -18.70
C PRO A 179 3.85 -5.97 -18.09
N GLY A 180 3.55 -4.76 -17.61
CA GLY A 180 4.54 -3.77 -17.14
C GLY A 180 4.87 -3.79 -15.64
N VAL A 181 4.17 -4.55 -14.80
CA VAL A 181 4.32 -4.47 -13.32
C VAL A 181 5.16 -5.60 -12.73
N ARG A 182 5.42 -6.67 -13.49
CA ARG A 182 6.33 -7.75 -13.07
C ARG A 182 7.75 -7.26 -12.71
N GLY A 183 8.17 -6.12 -13.27
CA GLY A 183 9.46 -5.49 -12.98
C GLY A 183 9.51 -4.59 -11.73
N ARG A 184 8.37 -4.03 -11.25
CA ARG A 184 8.39 -3.13 -10.07
C ARG A 184 8.39 -3.87 -8.75
N ILE A 185 7.77 -5.05 -8.68
CA ILE A 185 7.85 -5.92 -7.50
C ILE A 185 9.32 -6.34 -7.28
N GLN A 186 10.11 -6.53 -8.34
CA GLN A 186 11.52 -6.93 -8.24
C GLN A 186 12.47 -5.87 -7.63
N GLN A 187 12.18 -4.57 -7.73
CA GLN A 187 13.08 -3.54 -7.17
C GLN A 187 13.05 -3.47 -5.64
N ASN A 188 11.92 -3.85 -5.00
CA ASN A 188 11.84 -3.94 -3.54
C ASN A 188 12.40 -5.28 -2.98
N LEU A 189 12.64 -6.28 -3.83
CA LEU A 189 13.18 -7.60 -3.46
C LEU A 189 14.71 -7.65 -3.28
N TYR A 190 15.43 -6.52 -3.45
CA TYR A 190 16.89 -6.45 -3.35
C TYR A 190 17.40 -6.01 -1.96
N ARG A 191 16.68 -6.37 -0.88
CA ARG A 191 17.17 -6.17 0.49
C ARG A 191 17.71 -7.50 1.02
N PRO A 192 18.93 -7.55 1.60
CA PRO A 192 19.45 -8.78 2.17
C PRO A 192 18.60 -9.23 3.36
N ALA A 193 18.36 -10.54 3.43
CA ALA A 193 17.51 -11.17 4.43
C ALA A 193 18.05 -10.92 5.85
N SER A 194 17.19 -10.42 6.73
CA SER A 194 17.47 -10.31 8.17
C SER A 194 16.41 -11.10 8.95
N ALA A 195 16.64 -11.32 10.25
CA ALA A 195 15.76 -12.08 11.13
C ALA A 195 14.26 -11.64 11.13
N GLY A 196 13.94 -10.46 10.57
CA GLY A 196 12.57 -9.99 10.36
C GLY A 196 11.77 -10.78 9.30
N ASP A 197 12.41 -11.41 8.31
CA ASP A 197 11.70 -12.05 7.18
C ASP A 197 10.90 -13.30 7.60
N ALA A 198 11.39 -14.04 8.61
CA ALA A 198 10.67 -15.19 9.16
C ALA A 198 9.38 -14.77 9.89
N THR A 199 9.39 -13.60 10.53
CA THR A 199 8.22 -13.03 11.21
C THR A 199 7.19 -12.50 10.21
N VAL A 200 7.65 -11.91 9.11
CA VAL A 200 6.78 -11.44 8.01
C VAL A 200 6.07 -12.63 7.34
N ARG A 201 6.80 -13.71 7.03
CA ARG A 201 6.19 -14.92 6.46
C ARG A 201 5.13 -15.52 7.37
N ALA A 202 5.43 -15.72 8.65
CA ALA A 202 4.46 -16.25 9.61
C ALA A 202 3.21 -15.35 9.75
N THR A 203 3.38 -14.04 9.60
CA THR A 203 2.27 -13.08 9.61
C THR A 203 1.41 -13.20 8.36
N CYS A 204 2.02 -13.36 7.17
CA CYS A 204 1.30 -13.54 5.92
C CYS A 204 0.64 -14.93 5.81
N ASP A 205 1.26 -15.99 6.32
CA ASP A 205 0.66 -17.33 6.47
C ASP A 205 -0.60 -17.25 7.34
N LYS A 206 -0.52 -16.53 8.46
CA LYS A 206 -1.68 -16.28 9.33
C LYS A 206 -2.75 -15.45 8.62
N LEU A 207 -2.36 -14.49 7.79
CA LEU A 207 -3.28 -13.65 7.01
C LEU A 207 -4.06 -14.49 5.99
N ILE A 208 -3.41 -15.32 5.18
CA ILE A 208 -4.10 -16.15 4.19
C ILE A 208 -5.02 -17.17 4.87
N GLU A 209 -4.59 -17.74 6.00
CA GLU A 209 -5.41 -18.70 6.73
C GLU A 209 -6.63 -18.04 7.37
N THR A 210 -6.46 -16.84 7.95
CA THR A 210 -7.58 -16.03 8.46
C THR A 210 -8.53 -15.66 7.33
N TYR A 211 -8.00 -15.23 6.19
CA TYR A 211 -8.78 -14.87 5.02
C TYR A 211 -9.60 -16.05 4.48
N LYS A 212 -9.01 -17.25 4.43
CA LYS A 212 -9.73 -18.50 4.08
C LYS A 212 -10.84 -18.81 5.08
N GLN A 213 -10.56 -18.71 6.38
CA GLN A 213 -11.55 -18.99 7.43
C GLN A 213 -12.73 -18.03 7.35
N MET A 214 -12.49 -16.74 7.14
CA MET A 214 -13.54 -15.72 7.03
C MET A 214 -14.42 -15.90 5.79
N THR A 215 -13.87 -16.47 4.72
CA THR A 215 -14.54 -16.60 3.42
C THR A 215 -15.09 -18.00 3.16
N HIS A 216 -14.73 -18.99 4.00
CA HIS A 216 -14.96 -20.41 3.74
C HIS A 216 -14.38 -20.89 2.39
N MET A 217 -13.28 -20.27 1.99
CA MET A 217 -12.57 -20.59 0.76
C MET A 217 -11.58 -21.74 0.99
N GLU A 218 -11.49 -22.63 0.01
CA GLU A 218 -10.58 -23.77 0.05
C GLU A 218 -9.37 -23.50 -0.85
N GLY A 219 -8.17 -23.91 -0.41
CA GLY A 219 -6.91 -23.63 -1.10
C GLY A 219 -5.68 -23.66 -0.18
N PRO A 220 -4.47 -23.89 -0.70
CA PRO A 220 -4.16 -24.20 -2.09
C PRO A 220 -4.59 -25.63 -2.46
N ILE A 221 -5.39 -25.79 -3.51
CA ILE A 221 -5.86 -27.07 -4.05
C ILE A 221 -5.14 -27.31 -5.38
N HIS A 222 -4.60 -28.51 -5.59
CA HIS A 222 -4.01 -28.88 -6.87
C HIS A 222 -5.11 -29.11 -7.93
N SER A 223 -4.86 -28.77 -9.20
CA SER A 223 -5.84 -28.78 -10.29
C SER A 223 -6.61 -30.11 -10.45
N SER A 224 -6.02 -31.23 -10.01
CA SER A 224 -6.62 -32.56 -10.02
C SER A 224 -7.71 -32.79 -8.97
N ALA A 225 -7.78 -31.97 -7.92
CA ALA A 225 -8.82 -32.01 -6.89
C ALA A 225 -10.01 -31.09 -7.23
N ILE A 226 -9.80 -30.01 -7.99
CA ILE A 226 -10.88 -29.17 -8.55
C ILE A 226 -11.79 -30.01 -9.47
N ALA A 227 -11.21 -30.92 -10.25
CA ALA A 227 -11.94 -31.85 -11.12
C ALA A 227 -12.90 -32.81 -10.37
N LYS A 228 -12.74 -32.97 -9.05
CA LYS A 228 -13.61 -33.82 -8.22
C LYS A 228 -14.84 -33.09 -7.65
N MET A 229 -14.96 -31.78 -7.85
CA MET A 229 -16.08 -30.97 -7.33
C MET A 229 -17.30 -30.96 -8.25
N THR A 230 -17.53 -32.07 -8.96
CA THR A 230 -18.62 -32.24 -9.92
C THR A 230 -19.98 -32.01 -9.25
N GLY A 231 -20.78 -31.08 -9.79
CA GLY A 231 -22.13 -30.77 -9.32
C GLY A 231 -22.25 -29.57 -8.37
N LYS A 232 -21.14 -28.97 -7.94
CA LYS A 232 -21.14 -27.72 -7.17
C LYS A 232 -20.97 -26.51 -8.09
N GLN A 233 -21.60 -25.38 -7.75
CA GLN A 233 -21.32 -24.10 -8.40
C GLN A 233 -20.26 -23.35 -7.61
N PHE A 234 -19.14 -23.01 -8.26
CA PHE A 234 -18.00 -22.39 -7.62
C PHE A 234 -17.19 -21.57 -8.63
N GLU A 235 -16.33 -20.70 -8.10
CA GLU A 235 -15.33 -19.96 -8.85
C GLU A 235 -13.93 -20.38 -8.38
N SER A 236 -12.97 -20.46 -9.29
CA SER A 236 -11.59 -20.85 -8.98
C SER A 236 -10.56 -20.07 -9.80
N ASN A 237 -9.32 -20.05 -9.30
CA ASN A 237 -8.13 -19.53 -9.98
C ASN A 237 -6.99 -20.55 -9.99
N ASP A 238 -7.35 -21.83 -10.17
CA ASP A 238 -6.46 -23.00 -10.17
C ASP A 238 -5.78 -23.35 -8.83
N GLU A 239 -5.70 -22.42 -7.88
CA GLU A 239 -5.15 -22.64 -6.53
C GLU A 239 -6.20 -22.55 -5.43
N TYR A 240 -7.16 -21.63 -5.56
CA TYR A 240 -8.20 -21.39 -4.58
C TYR A 240 -9.58 -21.57 -5.21
N VAL A 241 -10.53 -22.00 -4.39
CA VAL A 241 -11.91 -22.26 -4.76
C VAL A 241 -12.83 -21.61 -3.75
N LEU A 242 -13.87 -20.94 -4.24
CA LEU A 242 -14.99 -20.51 -3.41
C LEU A 242 -16.32 -20.95 -4.02
N GLU A 243 -17.10 -21.70 -3.25
CA GLU A 243 -18.46 -22.09 -3.64
C GLU A 243 -19.42 -20.90 -3.61
N HIS A 244 -20.37 -20.87 -4.56
CA HIS A 244 -21.38 -19.82 -4.65
C HIS A 244 -22.24 -19.73 -3.38
N VAL A 245 -22.45 -20.84 -2.67
CA VAL A 245 -23.19 -20.87 -1.40
C VAL A 245 -22.51 -20.01 -0.33
N HIS A 246 -21.17 -20.07 -0.23
CA HIS A 246 -20.41 -19.26 0.73
C HIS A 246 -20.37 -17.79 0.33
N ALA A 247 -20.25 -17.48 -0.96
CA ALA A 247 -20.34 -16.11 -1.46
C ALA A 247 -21.74 -15.49 -1.22
N LEU A 248 -22.80 -16.29 -1.39
CA LEU A 248 -24.17 -15.87 -1.06
C LEU A 248 -24.36 -15.68 0.44
N ALA A 249 -23.86 -16.59 1.27
CA ALA A 249 -23.93 -16.49 2.73
C ALA A 249 -23.20 -15.24 3.24
N PHE A 250 -22.05 -14.88 2.65
CA PHE A 250 -21.35 -13.63 2.93
C PHE A 250 -22.23 -12.42 2.61
N LEU A 251 -22.82 -12.39 1.42
CA LEU A 251 -23.71 -11.29 1.01
C LEU A 251 -24.93 -11.15 1.95
N GLN A 252 -25.48 -12.28 2.41
CA GLN A 252 -26.61 -12.31 3.36
C GLN A 252 -26.23 -11.93 4.79
N SER A 253 -24.95 -11.99 5.16
CA SER A 253 -24.47 -11.64 6.50
C SER A 253 -24.03 -10.18 6.64
N LEU A 254 -24.03 -9.41 5.54
CA LEU A 254 -23.63 -8.00 5.56
C LEU A 254 -24.62 -7.12 6.33
N ASP A 255 -25.89 -7.13 5.94
CA ASP A 255 -26.95 -6.34 6.57
C ASP A 255 -28.35 -6.80 6.12
N ILE A 256 -29.38 -6.47 6.90
CA ILE A 256 -30.81 -6.72 6.59
C ILE A 256 -31.19 -6.06 5.26
N TRP A 257 -30.73 -4.83 5.01
CA TRP A 257 -31.02 -4.14 3.76
C TRP A 257 -30.40 -4.85 2.55
N VAL A 258 -29.17 -5.34 2.69
CA VAL A 258 -28.51 -6.11 1.62
C VAL A 258 -29.30 -7.39 1.34
N LEU A 259 -29.83 -8.04 2.38
CA LEU A 259 -30.68 -9.22 2.26
C LEU A 259 -31.98 -8.90 1.50
N GLU A 260 -32.69 -7.83 1.86
CA GLU A 260 -33.89 -7.37 1.16
C GLU A 260 -33.60 -6.97 -0.31
N ALA A 261 -32.49 -6.28 -0.54
CA ALA A 261 -32.04 -5.92 -1.89
C ALA A 261 -31.74 -7.17 -2.72
N LEU A 262 -31.04 -8.17 -2.16
CA LEU A 262 -30.76 -9.45 -2.82
C LEU A 262 -32.02 -10.27 -3.11
N GLU A 263 -33.09 -10.12 -2.32
CA GLU A 263 -34.38 -10.75 -2.57
C GLU A 263 -35.15 -10.05 -3.68
N SER A 264 -34.99 -8.74 -3.83
CA SER A 264 -35.62 -7.94 -4.89
C SER A 264 -34.97 -8.09 -6.27
N LEU A 265 -33.74 -8.61 -6.33
CA LEU A 265 -33.00 -8.79 -7.58
C LEU A 265 -33.56 -9.93 -8.45
N VAL A 266 -33.54 -9.73 -9.76
CA VAL A 266 -33.83 -10.78 -10.75
C VAL A 266 -32.83 -11.94 -10.58
N PRO A 267 -33.26 -13.22 -10.71
CA PRO A 267 -32.40 -14.37 -10.45
C PRO A 267 -31.06 -14.35 -11.19
N ASP A 268 -31.04 -13.91 -12.46
CA ASP A 268 -29.82 -13.83 -13.26
C ASP A 268 -28.84 -12.78 -12.71
N THR A 269 -29.33 -11.61 -12.32
CA THR A 269 -28.51 -10.54 -11.73
C THR A 269 -27.97 -10.95 -10.37
N LYS A 270 -28.78 -11.64 -9.56
CA LYS A 270 -28.36 -12.20 -8.28
C LYS A 270 -27.23 -13.23 -8.47
N LEU A 271 -27.35 -14.11 -9.45
CA LEU A 271 -26.31 -15.08 -9.78
C LEU A 271 -25.02 -14.39 -10.25
N GLN A 272 -25.12 -13.37 -11.10
CA GLN A 272 -23.96 -12.58 -11.54
C GLN A 272 -23.23 -11.90 -10.37
N LEU A 273 -23.98 -11.37 -9.40
CA LEU A 273 -23.42 -10.75 -8.20
C LEU A 273 -22.69 -11.79 -7.34
N VAL A 274 -23.30 -12.96 -7.11
CA VAL A 274 -22.68 -14.07 -6.37
C VAL A 274 -21.39 -14.53 -7.05
N VAL A 275 -21.41 -14.68 -8.39
CA VAL A 275 -20.23 -15.01 -9.19
C VAL A 275 -19.14 -13.94 -9.06
N ALA A 276 -19.50 -12.66 -9.14
CA ALA A 276 -18.55 -11.56 -9.01
C ALA A 276 -17.87 -11.54 -7.64
N VAL A 277 -18.65 -11.75 -6.57
CA VAL A 277 -18.14 -11.84 -5.20
C VAL A 277 -17.26 -13.07 -5.01
N ALA A 278 -17.65 -14.22 -5.56
CA ALA A 278 -16.84 -15.44 -5.50
C ALA A 278 -15.48 -15.25 -6.19
N LYS A 279 -15.47 -14.66 -7.39
CA LYS A 279 -14.24 -14.28 -8.12
C LYS A 279 -13.39 -13.29 -7.35
N LEU A 280 -14.00 -12.30 -6.70
CA LEU A 280 -13.29 -11.31 -5.89
C LEU A 280 -12.49 -12.00 -4.78
N PHE A 281 -13.12 -12.90 -4.03
CA PHE A 281 -12.47 -13.58 -2.92
C PHE A 281 -11.30 -14.46 -3.37
N VAL A 282 -11.54 -15.28 -4.40
CA VAL A 282 -10.54 -16.18 -4.98
C VAL A 282 -9.34 -15.38 -5.52
N LYS A 283 -9.59 -14.27 -6.22
CA LYS A 283 -8.50 -13.40 -6.68
C LYS A 283 -7.74 -12.72 -5.54
N GLY A 284 -8.44 -12.30 -4.47
CA GLY A 284 -7.80 -11.75 -3.27
C GLY A 284 -6.85 -12.75 -2.61
N ALA A 285 -7.23 -14.03 -2.57
CA ALA A 285 -6.39 -15.12 -2.08
C ALA A 285 -5.08 -15.25 -2.89
N SER A 286 -5.19 -15.21 -4.21
CA SER A 286 -4.03 -15.22 -5.12
C SER A 286 -3.12 -14.03 -4.88
N GLY A 287 -3.70 -12.84 -4.68
CA GLY A 287 -2.94 -11.63 -4.39
C GLY A 287 -2.14 -11.76 -3.09
N ILE A 288 -2.77 -12.25 -2.02
CA ILE A 288 -2.10 -12.50 -0.74
C ILE A 288 -1.01 -13.57 -0.90
N SER A 289 -1.29 -14.67 -1.59
CA SER A 289 -0.32 -15.75 -1.89
C SER A 289 0.88 -15.25 -2.73
N ALA A 290 0.63 -14.38 -3.70
CA ALA A 290 1.68 -13.77 -4.52
C ALA A 290 2.59 -12.84 -3.71
N ILE A 291 2.05 -12.16 -2.69
CA ILE A 291 2.85 -11.39 -1.72
C ILE A 291 3.68 -12.33 -0.83
N MET A 292 3.11 -13.49 -0.46
CA MET A 292 3.79 -14.52 0.35
C MET A 292 4.94 -15.23 -0.37
N ALA A 293 5.05 -15.13 -1.70
CA ALA A 293 6.14 -15.71 -2.48
C ALA A 293 7.50 -15.02 -2.27
N GLU A 294 7.73 -14.42 -1.09
CA GLU A 294 9.03 -13.97 -0.62
C GLU A 294 9.80 -15.14 0.03
N ARG A 295 10.75 -15.67 -0.76
CA ARG A 295 11.91 -16.53 -0.43
C ARG A 295 11.66 -17.84 0.33
N ASP A 296 11.06 -18.85 -0.28
CA ASP A 296 11.11 -20.23 0.23
C ASP A 296 12.51 -20.88 0.06
N ALA A 297 12.69 -22.12 0.55
CA ALA A 297 13.94 -22.88 0.39
C ALA A 297 14.31 -23.13 -1.09
N ALA A 298 13.36 -22.98 -2.03
CA ALA A 298 13.59 -23.01 -3.47
C ALA A 298 14.10 -21.66 -4.04
N ASN A 299 14.06 -20.60 -3.23
CA ASN A 299 14.53 -19.24 -3.50
C ASN A 299 15.57 -18.78 -2.44
N ALA A 300 16.33 -19.72 -1.86
CA ALA A 300 17.58 -19.38 -1.20
C ALA A 300 18.44 -18.53 -2.16
N ALA A 301 19.20 -17.58 -1.62
CA ALA A 301 20.24 -16.94 -2.42
C ALA A 301 21.10 -18.09 -2.99
N TYR A 302 21.13 -18.21 -4.31
CA TYR A 302 21.96 -19.22 -4.95
C TYR A 302 23.40 -18.88 -4.56
N ASP A 303 24.10 -19.76 -3.85
CA ASP A 303 25.49 -19.51 -3.45
C ASP A 303 26.36 -19.18 -4.68
N ASP A 304 26.02 -19.78 -5.83
CA ASP A 304 26.50 -19.38 -7.15
C ASP A 304 25.51 -18.44 -7.84
N THR A 305 25.67 -17.14 -7.66
CA THR A 305 24.95 -16.15 -8.48
C THR A 305 25.15 -16.50 -9.96
N PRO A 306 24.08 -16.71 -10.77
CA PRO A 306 24.24 -17.07 -12.16
C PRO A 306 25.09 -15.99 -12.86
N LEU A 307 25.95 -16.43 -13.76
CA LEU A 307 26.85 -15.55 -14.51
C LEU A 307 26.00 -14.66 -15.42
N VAL A 308 25.66 -13.46 -14.96
CA VAL A 308 24.76 -12.51 -15.63
C VAL A 308 25.50 -11.30 -16.18
N LEU A 309 26.74 -11.06 -15.76
CA LEU A 309 27.51 -9.92 -16.21
C LEU A 309 28.07 -10.18 -17.62
N PRO A 310 28.14 -9.17 -18.51
CA PRO A 310 28.61 -9.36 -19.88
C PRO A 310 29.98 -10.04 -19.99
N HIS A 311 30.92 -9.74 -19.11
CA HIS A 311 32.25 -10.37 -19.10
C HIS A 311 32.22 -11.84 -18.67
N GLN A 312 31.35 -12.19 -17.70
CA GLN A 312 31.13 -13.57 -17.23
C GLN A 312 30.39 -14.42 -18.27
N LEU A 313 29.43 -13.81 -18.98
CA LEU A 313 28.73 -14.45 -20.10
C LEU A 313 29.67 -14.70 -21.29
N LEU A 314 30.61 -13.79 -21.54
CA LEU A 314 31.61 -13.96 -22.60
C LEU A 314 32.71 -14.96 -22.24
N SER A 315 32.90 -15.28 -20.96
CA SER A 315 33.86 -16.31 -20.53
C SER A 315 33.31 -17.74 -20.64
N ILE A 316 32.00 -17.92 -20.86
CA ILE A 316 31.36 -19.23 -20.97
C ILE A 316 30.97 -19.59 -22.40
N GLY A 317 30.99 -20.88 -22.70
CA GLY A 317 30.57 -21.42 -23.99
C GLY A 317 29.06 -21.64 -24.10
N MET A 318 28.56 -21.82 -25.32
CA MET A 318 27.17 -22.26 -25.56
C MET A 318 26.74 -23.50 -24.76
N PRO A 319 27.60 -24.53 -24.56
CA PRO A 319 27.22 -25.70 -23.74
C PRO A 319 26.95 -25.37 -22.27
N GLU A 320 27.80 -24.53 -21.66
CA GLU A 320 27.67 -24.09 -20.27
C GLU A 320 26.46 -23.15 -20.11
N PHE A 321 26.27 -22.23 -21.07
CA PHE A 321 25.10 -21.37 -21.13
C PHE A 321 23.80 -22.19 -21.25
N ALA A 322 23.76 -23.20 -22.11
CA ALA A 322 22.61 -24.08 -22.26
C ALA A 322 22.31 -24.88 -20.97
N GLN A 323 23.34 -25.31 -20.25
CA GLN A 323 23.19 -25.96 -18.95
C GLN A 323 22.61 -25.00 -17.91
N MET A 324 23.08 -23.75 -17.87
CA MET A 324 22.54 -22.70 -17.00
C MET A 324 21.07 -22.42 -17.30
N ILE A 325 20.69 -22.25 -18.58
CA ILE A 325 19.28 -22.05 -18.96
C ILE A 325 18.43 -23.27 -18.57
N LYS A 326 18.92 -24.49 -18.80
CA LYS A 326 18.23 -25.73 -18.44
C LYS A 326 18.00 -25.87 -16.93
N GLN A 327 18.99 -25.50 -16.12
CA GLN A 327 18.87 -25.47 -14.66
C GLN A 327 17.80 -24.48 -14.19
N HIS A 328 17.62 -23.37 -14.92
CA HIS A 328 16.65 -22.33 -14.57
C HIS A 328 15.31 -22.43 -15.33
N THR A 329 15.14 -23.37 -16.26
CA THR A 329 13.90 -23.56 -17.04
C THR A 329 12.63 -23.61 -16.17
N PRO A 330 12.57 -24.32 -15.02
CA PRO A 330 11.35 -24.37 -14.21
C PRO A 330 10.93 -23.01 -13.61
N ARG A 331 11.89 -22.08 -13.47
CA ARG A 331 11.62 -20.70 -13.04
C ARG A 331 11.29 -19.82 -14.24
N LEU A 332 12.07 -19.93 -15.31
CA LEU A 332 11.87 -19.16 -16.54
C LEU A 332 10.50 -19.45 -17.17
N SER A 333 10.02 -20.70 -17.14
CA SER A 333 8.72 -21.09 -17.68
C SER A 333 7.51 -20.53 -16.93
N LYS A 334 7.71 -20.01 -15.70
CA LYS A 334 6.68 -19.25 -14.99
C LYS A 334 6.52 -17.85 -15.57
N THR A 335 7.55 -17.32 -16.20
CA THR A 335 7.64 -15.93 -16.64
C THR A 335 7.67 -15.72 -18.15
N LEU A 336 8.29 -16.65 -18.86
CA LEU A 336 8.63 -16.58 -20.27
C LEU A 336 8.09 -17.82 -20.98
N ASP A 337 7.57 -17.63 -22.18
CA ASP A 337 7.16 -18.74 -23.03
C ASP A 337 8.38 -19.45 -23.68
N ALA A 338 8.15 -20.60 -24.31
CA ALA A 338 9.22 -21.37 -24.93
C ALA A 338 9.96 -20.61 -26.06
N THR A 339 9.28 -19.66 -26.71
CA THR A 339 9.83 -18.83 -27.78
C THR A 339 10.76 -17.77 -27.21
N GLU A 340 10.38 -17.13 -26.10
CA GLU A 340 11.15 -16.15 -25.37
C GLU A 340 12.40 -16.78 -24.72
N ILE A 341 12.28 -18.00 -24.19
CA ILE A 341 13.44 -18.75 -23.68
C ILE A 341 14.42 -19.07 -24.82
N HIS A 342 13.91 -19.39 -26.01
CA HIS A 342 14.75 -19.59 -27.19
C HIS A 342 15.39 -18.27 -27.67
N GLN A 343 14.69 -17.14 -27.53
CA GLN A 343 15.19 -15.81 -27.87
C GLN A 343 16.41 -15.41 -27.01
N ILE A 344 16.43 -15.77 -25.73
CA ILE A 344 17.59 -15.57 -24.84
C ILE A 344 18.86 -16.22 -25.42
N SER A 345 18.73 -17.41 -26.00
CA SER A 345 19.85 -18.11 -26.62
C SER A 345 20.35 -17.39 -27.88
N LYS A 346 19.44 -16.80 -28.67
CA LYS A 346 19.81 -15.98 -29.84
C LYS A 346 20.53 -14.71 -29.45
N GLU A 347 20.10 -14.08 -28.35
CA GLU A 347 20.73 -12.86 -27.82
C GLU A 347 22.14 -13.11 -27.29
N PHE A 348 22.35 -14.25 -26.63
CA PHE A 348 23.69 -14.67 -26.20
C PHE A 348 24.65 -14.87 -27.39
N VAL A 349 24.20 -15.55 -28.45
CA VAL A 349 25.00 -15.70 -29.69
C VAL A 349 25.28 -14.34 -30.34
N LYS A 350 24.30 -13.43 -30.31
CA LYS A 350 24.47 -12.06 -30.82
C LYS A 350 25.53 -11.29 -30.02
N LEU A 351 25.51 -11.41 -28.69
CA LEU A 351 26.51 -10.80 -27.81
C LEU A 351 27.93 -11.31 -28.13
N GLN A 352 28.10 -12.62 -28.26
CA GLN A 352 29.40 -13.22 -28.63
C GLN A 352 29.90 -12.70 -29.98
N ARG A 353 29.05 -12.71 -31.02
CA ARG A 353 29.40 -12.21 -32.36
C ARG A 353 29.71 -10.72 -32.38
N CYS A 354 28.99 -9.91 -31.61
CA CYS A 354 29.28 -8.48 -31.49
C CYS A 354 30.68 -8.25 -30.88
N CYS A 355 31.04 -9.01 -29.84
CA CYS A 355 32.35 -8.88 -29.20
C CYS A 355 33.50 -9.46 -30.04
N GLU A 356 33.25 -10.44 -30.89
CA GLU A 356 34.23 -10.95 -31.87
C GLU A 356 34.45 -9.99 -33.04
N ARG A 357 33.38 -9.31 -33.49
CA ARG A 357 33.44 -8.37 -34.62
C ARG A 357 34.07 -7.03 -34.24
N GLU A 358 33.84 -6.57 -33.02
CA GLU A 358 34.31 -5.28 -32.51
C GLU A 358 35.40 -5.54 -31.46
N ASP A 359 36.63 -5.74 -31.94
CA ASP A 359 37.80 -6.15 -31.13
C ASP A 359 38.04 -5.24 -29.90
N GLU A 360 37.86 -3.93 -30.05
CA GLU A 360 37.97 -2.96 -28.95
C GLU A 360 36.86 -3.11 -27.90
N LEU A 361 35.62 -3.40 -28.32
CA LEU A 361 34.50 -3.65 -27.41
C LEU A 361 34.71 -4.97 -26.63
N GLY A 362 35.15 -6.02 -27.33
CA GLY A 362 35.50 -7.29 -26.73
C GLY A 362 36.62 -7.17 -25.68
N LYS A 363 37.67 -6.37 -25.96
CA LYS A 363 38.75 -6.08 -25.01
C LYS A 363 38.24 -5.34 -23.78
N VAL A 364 37.45 -4.29 -23.94
CA VAL A 364 36.91 -3.49 -22.82
C VAL A 364 36.02 -4.34 -21.92
N ILE A 365 35.13 -5.15 -22.50
CA ILE A 365 34.24 -5.99 -21.69
C ILE A 365 35.04 -7.07 -20.96
N ARG A 366 36.00 -7.74 -21.61
CA ARG A 366 36.83 -8.77 -20.95
C ARG A 366 37.76 -8.20 -19.87
N ALA A 367 38.24 -6.97 -20.05
CA ALA A 367 39.07 -6.27 -19.06
C ALA A 367 38.29 -5.77 -17.83
N ALA A 368 36.95 -5.84 -17.84
CA ALA A 368 36.13 -5.41 -16.71
C ALA A 368 36.34 -6.28 -15.44
N ASP A 369 36.84 -7.51 -15.57
CA ASP A 369 37.12 -8.40 -14.43
C ASP A 369 38.25 -7.86 -13.52
N ASP A 370 39.21 -7.11 -14.08
CA ASP A 370 40.34 -6.53 -13.32
C ASP A 370 39.91 -5.34 -12.45
N ASN A 371 38.93 -4.55 -12.89
CA ASN A 371 38.45 -3.37 -12.16
C ASN A 371 37.56 -3.72 -10.96
N TYR A 372 36.84 -4.85 -11.00
CA TYR A 372 36.00 -5.27 -9.88
C TYR A 372 36.78 -5.94 -8.74
N LYS A 373 37.97 -6.49 -8.99
CA LYS A 373 38.86 -7.03 -7.94
C LYS A 373 39.61 -5.95 -7.15
N LEU A 374 39.80 -4.75 -7.73
CA LEU A 374 40.49 -3.62 -7.09
C LEU A 374 39.61 -2.80 -6.13
N GLY A 375 38.28 -2.99 -6.15
CA GLY A 375 37.33 -2.24 -5.30
C GLY A 375 36.92 -2.91 -3.99
N LEU A 376 37.59 -4.02 -3.61
CA LEU A 376 37.26 -4.83 -2.42
C LEU A 376 38.43 -4.94 -1.41
N LEU A 377 39.36 -3.98 -1.41
CA LEU A 377 40.34 -3.77 -0.33
C LEU A 377 39.92 -2.64 0.60
#